data_AF-A0A6I5CPF5-F1
#
_entry.id   AF-A0A6I5CPF5-F1
#
_cell.length_a   1.000
_cell.length_b   1.000
_cell.length_c   1.000
_cell.angle_alpha   90.00
_cell.angle_beta   90.00
_cell.angle_gamma   90.00
#
_symmetry.space_group_name_H-M   'P 1'
#
loop_
_entity.id
_entity.type
_entity.pdbx_description
1 polymer ?
#
loop_
_entity_poly.entity_id
_entity_poly.type
_entity_poly.pdbx_seq_one_letter_code
_entity_poly.pdbx_strand_id
1 'polypeptide(L)'
;MYVRDLAGRPRGTGFAADHHGTVITSHEAVTGLSALVLHAHGTDGRSRVVGADAVTELPGLDLALVRTEGLDLAPLPVAAPGRVRAGGYVRIAAGGWREARVLG
;
A
#
# COMPACT_ATOMS: atom_id res chain seq x y z
N MET A 1 -1.91 5.15 1.22
CA MET A 1 -0.73 5.67 1.93
C MET A 1 0.46 5.67 0.97
N TYR A 2 1.47 6.51 1.19
CA TYR A 2 2.71 6.52 0.41
C TYR A 2 3.84 5.76 1.12
N VAL A 3 4.65 5.05 0.35
CA VAL A 3 5.90 4.43 0.79
C VAL A 3 7.06 5.25 0.26
N ARG A 4 8.02 5.56 1.14
CA ARG A 4 9.24 6.30 0.81
C ARG A 4 10.46 5.61 1.40
N ASP A 5 11.63 5.87 0.82
CA ASP A 5 12.88 5.54 1.49
C ASP A 5 13.23 6.58 2.57
N LEU A 6 14.31 6.34 3.32
CA LEU A 6 14.79 7.26 4.36
C LEU A 6 15.27 8.62 3.82
N ALA A 7 15.59 8.71 2.52
CA ALA A 7 15.90 9.97 1.85
C ALA A 7 14.64 10.73 1.40
N GLY A 8 13.44 10.19 1.68
CA GLY A 8 12.16 10.77 1.31
C GLY A 8 11.76 10.54 -0.15
N ARG A 9 12.52 9.76 -0.93
CA ARG A 9 12.18 9.46 -2.33
C ARG A 9 10.95 8.55 -2.38
N PRO A 10 9.95 8.83 -3.23
CA PRO A 10 8.80 7.95 -3.42
C PRO A 10 9.24 6.56 -3.88
N ARG A 11 8.68 5.52 -3.25
CA ARG A 11 8.90 4.11 -3.60
C ARG A 11 7.64 3.42 -4.07
N GLY A 12 6.47 3.87 -3.60
CA GLY A 12 5.20 3.29 -4.00
C GLY A 12 4.02 3.80 -3.19
N THR A 13 2.93 3.06 -3.27
CA THR A 13 1.72 3.27 -2.46
C THR A 13 1.29 1.97 -1.82
N GLY A 14 0.55 2.08 -0.72
CA GLY A 14 -0.02 0.93 -0.03
C GLY A 14 -1.33 1.26 0.67
N PHE A 15 -2.02 0.24 1.14
CA PHE A 15 -3.27 0.38 1.89
C PHE A 15 -3.29 -0.58 3.09
N ALA A 16 -4.05 -0.23 4.14
CA ALA A 16 -4.24 -1.12 5.27
C ALA A 16 -5.19 -2.26 4.90
N ALA A 17 -4.77 -3.49 5.16
CA ALA A 17 -5.55 -4.70 4.90
C ALA A 17 -6.45 -5.08 6.09
N ASP A 18 -6.06 -4.70 7.30
CA ASP A 18 -6.79 -5.02 8.53
C ASP A 18 -6.63 -3.94 9.59
N HIS A 19 -7.44 -4.04 10.66
CA HIS A 19 -7.38 -3.17 11.83
C HIS A 19 -6.22 -3.48 12.76
N HIS A 20 -5.54 -4.60 12.56
CA HIS A 20 -4.36 -4.93 13.35
C HIS A 20 -3.19 -4.07 12.90
N GLY A 21 -3.18 -3.61 11.65
CA GLY A 21 -2.28 -2.65 11.01
C GLY A 21 -1.30 -3.33 10.04
N THR A 22 -1.76 -4.37 9.37
CA THR A 22 -1.11 -4.92 8.17
C THR A 22 -1.31 -3.96 7.01
N VAL A 23 -0.23 -3.62 6.32
CA VAL A 23 -0.24 -2.84 5.10
C VAL A 23 0.18 -3.72 3.94
N ILE A 24 -0.54 -3.65 2.82
CA ILE A 24 -0.15 -4.26 1.54
C ILE A 24 0.47 -3.19 0.64
N THR A 25 1.62 -3.51 0.05
CA THR A 25 2.33 -2.72 -0.97
C THR A 25 2.98 -3.66 -2.00
N SER A 26 3.57 -3.13 -3.07
CA SER A 26 4.36 -3.95 -4.01
C SER A 26 5.69 -4.41 -3.41
N HIS A 27 6.24 -5.49 -3.93
CA HIS A 27 7.59 -5.96 -3.57
C HIS A 27 8.63 -4.90 -3.94
N GLU A 28 8.58 -4.35 -5.15
CA GLU A 28 9.51 -3.32 -5.62
C GLU A 28 9.62 -2.09 -4.70
N ALA A 29 8.53 -1.75 -4.00
CA ALA A 29 8.51 -0.62 -3.06
C ALA A 29 9.42 -0.85 -1.84
N VAL A 30 9.68 -2.10 -1.45
CA VAL A 30 10.44 -2.47 -0.25
C VAL A 30 11.80 -3.11 -0.56
N THR A 31 11.97 -3.71 -1.73
CA THR A 31 13.16 -4.48 -2.10
C THR A 31 14.45 -3.71 -1.88
N GLY A 32 15.37 -4.31 -1.12
CA GLY A 32 16.72 -3.79 -0.86
C GLY A 32 16.80 -2.63 0.14
N LEU A 33 15.71 -2.29 0.82
CA LEU A 33 15.69 -1.26 1.85
C LEU A 33 15.87 -1.85 3.25
N SER A 34 16.73 -1.26 4.07
CA SER A 34 16.88 -1.62 5.49
C SER A 34 15.76 -1.06 6.36
N ALA A 35 15.14 0.03 5.91
CA ALA A 35 13.97 0.65 6.50
C ALA A 35 13.24 1.50 5.45
N LEU A 36 11.96 1.74 5.69
CA LEU A 36 11.10 2.57 4.86
C LEU A 36 10.27 3.53 5.72
N VAL A 37 9.77 4.59 5.11
CA VAL A 37 8.87 5.56 5.74
C VAL A 37 7.48 5.44 5.13
N LEU A 38 6.51 5.10 5.98
CA LEU A 38 5.09 5.02 5.64
C LEU A 38 4.43 6.36 5.96
N HIS A 39 3.69 6.93 5.02
CA HIS A 39 2.98 8.20 5.18
C HIS A 39 1.48 8.04 4.90
N ALA A 40 0.66 8.29 5.92
CA ALA A 40 -0.79 8.35 5.76
C ALA A 40 -1.20 9.54 4.86
N HIS A 41 -2.32 9.39 4.14
CA HIS A 41 -2.91 10.50 3.39
C HIS A 41 -3.68 11.44 4.34
N GLY A 42 -3.73 12.75 4.05
CA GLY A 42 -4.50 13.74 4.82
C GLY A 42 -3.67 14.96 5.22
N THR A 43 -4.35 16.00 5.75
CA THR A 43 -3.75 17.28 6.17
C THR A 43 -2.79 17.15 7.36
N ASP A 44 -3.03 16.19 8.25
CA ASP A 44 -2.17 15.89 9.43
C ASP A 44 -1.33 14.62 9.23
N GLY A 45 -1.02 14.29 7.97
CA GLY A 45 -0.48 12.99 7.52
C GLY A 45 0.63 12.42 8.41
N ARG A 46 0.26 11.46 9.26
CA ARG A 46 1.21 10.77 10.15
C ARG A 46 2.20 9.95 9.35
N SER A 47 3.42 9.90 9.86
CA SER A 47 4.49 9.08 9.30
C SER A 47 5.03 8.08 10.32
N ARG A 48 5.50 6.93 9.82
CA ARG A 48 6.19 5.92 10.62
C ARG A 48 7.37 5.36 9.84
N VAL A 49 8.51 5.30 10.53
CA VAL A 49 9.66 4.53 10.05
C VAL A 49 9.47 3.09 10.50
N VAL A 50 9.63 2.14 9.59
CA VAL A 50 9.57 0.70 9.88
C VAL A 50 10.81 0.03 9.31
N GLY A 51 11.40 -0.87 10.10
CA GLY A 51 12.57 -1.65 9.71
C GLY A 51 12.20 -2.82 8.81
N ALA A 52 13.21 -3.44 8.20
CA ALA A 52 13.06 -4.63 7.36
C ALA A 52 12.48 -5.84 8.13
N ASP A 53 12.64 -5.90 9.44
CA ASP A 53 12.06 -6.91 10.32
C ASP A 53 10.52 -6.85 10.38
N ALA A 54 9.93 -5.68 10.09
CA ALA A 54 8.49 -5.50 9.97
C ALA A 54 7.94 -5.85 8.58
N VAL A 55 8.80 -6.28 7.64
CA VAL A 55 8.43 -6.55 6.24
C VAL A 55 8.45 -8.05 5.98
N THR A 56 7.35 -8.56 5.44
CA THR A 56 7.29 -9.90 4.84
C THR A 56 7.20 -9.75 3.32
N GLU A 57 8.27 -10.07 2.62
CA GLU A 57 8.32 -10.01 1.16
C GLU A 57 7.62 -11.23 0.52
N LEU A 58 6.83 -10.99 -0.52
CA LEU A 58 6.13 -11.99 -1.31
C LEU A 58 6.46 -11.81 -2.81
N PRO A 59 7.74 -12.01 -3.22
CA PRO A 59 8.19 -11.69 -4.58
C PRO A 59 7.46 -12.48 -5.66
N GLY A 60 7.01 -13.71 -5.37
CA GLY A 60 6.21 -14.51 -6.30
C GLY A 60 4.82 -13.92 -6.60
N LEU A 61 4.37 -12.94 -5.83
CA LEU A 61 3.12 -12.21 -6.02
C LEU A 61 3.36 -10.72 -6.38
N ASP A 62 4.61 -10.28 -6.46
CA ASP A 62 5.01 -8.85 -6.50
C ASP A 62 4.39 -8.02 -5.35
N LEU A 63 4.29 -8.63 -4.17
CA LEU A 63 3.71 -7.99 -2.98
C LEU A 63 4.68 -7.98 -1.80
N ALA A 64 4.39 -7.12 -0.83
CA ALA A 64 4.96 -7.17 0.51
C ALA A 64 3.89 -6.80 1.55
N LEU A 65 3.98 -7.44 2.71
CA LEU A 65 3.20 -7.11 3.89
C LEU A 65 4.08 -6.33 4.86
N VAL A 66 3.59 -5.19 5.34
CA VAL A 66 4.33 -4.33 6.27
C VAL A 66 3.54 -4.18 7.56
N ARG A 67 4.19 -4.47 8.68
CA ARG A 67 3.60 -4.33 10.01
C ARG A 67 3.83 -2.92 10.55
N THR A 68 2.75 -2.19 10.86
CA THR A 68 2.88 -0.82 11.39
C THR A 68 1.68 -0.39 12.24
N GLU A 69 1.90 0.51 13.20
CA GLU A 69 0.86 1.04 14.09
C GLU A 69 0.85 2.58 14.11
N GLY A 70 -0.25 3.17 14.57
CA GLY A 70 -0.33 4.61 14.80
C GLY A 70 -0.36 5.49 13.53
N LEU A 71 -0.74 4.92 12.38
CA LEU A 71 -1.06 5.66 11.16
C LEU A 71 -2.57 5.99 11.03
N ASP A 72 -3.41 5.42 11.91
CA ASP A 72 -4.88 5.23 11.80
C ASP A 72 -5.41 5.24 10.37
N LEU A 73 -4.95 4.27 9.60
CA LEU A 73 -5.49 3.99 8.28
C LEU A 73 -6.80 3.21 8.44
N ALA A 74 -7.84 3.63 7.73
CA ALA A 74 -9.03 2.80 7.56
C ALA A 74 -8.70 1.62 6.62
N PRO A 75 -8.90 0.36 7.04
CA PRO A 75 -8.64 -0.78 6.19
C PRO A 75 -9.58 -0.84 4.99
N LEU A 76 -9.07 -1.35 3.87
CA LEU A 76 -9.91 -1.69 2.71
C LEU A 76 -10.20 -3.20 2.72
N PRO A 77 -11.46 -3.63 2.47
CA PRO A 77 -11.79 -5.03 2.35
C PRO A 77 -10.95 -5.71 1.26
N VAL A 78 -10.31 -6.81 1.60
CA VAL A 78 -9.57 -7.67 0.66
C VAL A 78 -10.44 -8.86 0.32
N ALA A 79 -10.71 -9.05 -0.97
CA ALA A 79 -11.45 -10.20 -1.48
C ALA A 79 -10.61 -10.97 -2.49
N ALA A 80 -10.88 -12.27 -2.63
CA ALA A 80 -10.30 -13.06 -3.71
C ALA A 80 -10.63 -12.42 -5.06
N PRO A 81 -9.76 -12.54 -6.08
CA PRO A 81 -10.02 -11.96 -7.39
C PRO A 81 -11.34 -12.47 -7.97
N GLY A 82 -12.34 -11.60 -8.06
CA GLY A 82 -13.53 -11.83 -8.85
C GLY A 82 -13.26 -11.55 -10.33
N ARG A 83 -14.08 -12.09 -11.23
CA ARG A 83 -13.97 -11.75 -12.66
C ARG A 83 -14.40 -10.30 -12.88
N VAL A 84 -13.44 -9.42 -13.07
CA VAL A 84 -13.71 -8.04 -13.52
C VAL A 84 -14.00 -8.07 -15.01
N ARG A 85 -15.21 -7.65 -15.41
CA ARG A 85 -15.61 -7.65 -16.83
C ARG A 85 -15.03 -6.43 -17.54
N ALA A 86 -14.53 -6.65 -18.77
CA ALA A 86 -14.25 -5.56 -19.70
C ALA A 86 -15.47 -4.65 -19.83
N GLY A 87 -15.23 -3.34 -19.83
CA GLY A 87 -16.26 -2.33 -19.81
C GLY A 87 -16.88 -2.04 -18.45
N GLY A 88 -16.52 -2.78 -17.39
CA GLY A 88 -16.95 -2.50 -16.01
C GLY A 88 -16.25 -1.28 -15.42
N TYR A 89 -16.93 -0.60 -14.50
CA TYR A 89 -16.39 0.54 -13.76
C TYR A 89 -15.64 0.08 -12.51
N VAL A 90 -14.51 0.73 -12.23
CA VAL A 90 -13.66 0.49 -11.06
C VAL A 90 -13.25 1.81 -10.45
N ARG A 91 -12.90 1.79 -9.15
CA ARG A 91 -12.27 2.93 -8.48
C ARG A 91 -10.80 2.63 -8.24
N ILE A 92 -9.94 3.57 -8.62
CA ILE A 92 -8.49 3.48 -8.46
C ILE A 92 -8.05 4.57 -7.49
N ALA A 93 -7.23 4.21 -6.50
CA ALA A 93 -6.58 5.16 -5.61
C ALA A 93 -5.28 5.67 -6.26
N ALA A 94 -5.35 6.79 -6.98
CA ALA A 94 -4.23 7.40 -7.69
C ALA A 94 -4.09 8.88 -7.31
N GLY A 95 -3.54 9.13 -6.11
CA GLY A 95 -3.52 10.47 -5.49
C GLY A 95 -4.91 10.96 -5.02
N GLY A 96 -5.86 10.03 -4.92
CA GLY A 96 -7.28 10.28 -4.71
C GLY A 96 -8.09 9.19 -5.42
N TRP A 97 -9.36 9.05 -5.06
CA TRP A 97 -10.22 8.08 -5.74
C TRP A 97 -10.66 8.60 -7.09
N ARG A 98 -10.40 7.81 -8.13
CA ARG A 98 -10.80 8.10 -9.51
C ARG A 98 -11.63 6.94 -10.02
N GLU A 99 -12.71 7.24 -10.75
CA GLU A 99 -13.45 6.24 -11.50
C GLU A 99 -12.72 5.97 -12.83
N ALA A 100 -12.63 4.70 -13.20
CA ALA A 100 -12.04 4.24 -14.44
C ALA A 100 -12.84 3.06 -15.01
N ARG A 101 -12.56 2.70 -16.26
CA ARG A 101 -13.21 1.60 -16.97
C ARG A 101 -12.18 0.55 -17.35
N VAL A 102 -12.53 -0.72 -17.16
CA VAL A 102 -11.66 -1.85 -17.47
C VAL A 102 -11.59 -2.03 -18.98
N LEU A 103 -10.38 -1.95 -19.52
CA LEU A 103 -10.08 -2.26 -20.91
C LEU A 103 -9.70 -3.75 -21.02
N GLY A 104 -10.03 -4.38 -22.14
CA GLY A 104 -9.76 -5.80 -22.39
C GLY A 104 -8.30 -6.07 -22.73
#